data_AF-A0A2G9PI41-F1
#
_entry.id   AF-A0A2G9PI41-F1
#
_cell.length_a   1.000
_cell.length_b   1.000
_cell.length_c   1.000
_cell.angle_alpha   90.00
_cell.angle_beta   90.00
_cell.angle_gamma   90.00
#
_symmetry.space_group_name_H-M   'P 1'
#
loop_
_entity.id
_entity.type
_entity.pdbx_description
1 polymer ?
#
loop_
_entity_poly.entity_id
_entity_poly.type
_entity_poly.pdbx_seq_one_letter_code
_entity_poly.pdbx_strand_id
1 'polypeptide(L)'
;SADGECELVGVENLEPSLDQAYEVAAIDASTNPLVVLDSSSMAGAGSRIIVGGPMVNTVAAEVLSGTTINPGDSMVKVVGSDIVVVGYSASDTTGAANALIKWLASNRNNVVR
;
A
#
# COMPACT_ATOMS: atom_id res chain seq x y z
N SER A 1 -54.60 0.34 -8.09
CA SER A 1 -53.34 -0.09 -7.48
C SER A 1 -53.08 -1.50 -7.94
N ALA A 2 -52.03 -1.71 -8.71
CA ALA A 2 -51.59 -3.02 -9.16
C ALA A 2 -50.14 -3.16 -8.71
N ASP A 3 -49.96 -3.70 -7.51
CA ASP A 3 -48.66 -4.02 -6.95
C ASP A 3 -48.22 -5.35 -7.56
N GLY A 4 -47.61 -5.26 -8.75
CA GLY A 4 -47.00 -6.41 -9.41
C GLY A 4 -45.67 -6.72 -8.76
N GLU A 5 -45.63 -7.73 -7.90
CA GLU A 5 -44.37 -8.28 -7.39
C GLU A 5 -43.62 -8.95 -8.54
N CYS A 6 -42.44 -8.40 -8.89
CA CYS A 6 -41.56 -8.96 -9.91
C CYS A 6 -40.65 -9.98 -9.24
N GLU A 7 -40.96 -11.26 -9.41
CA GLU A 7 -40.10 -12.36 -8.95
C GLU A 7 -38.91 -12.51 -9.91
N LEU A 8 -37.70 -12.29 -9.38
CA LEU A 8 -36.46 -12.55 -10.11
C LEU A 8 -36.24 -14.07 -10.17
N VAL A 9 -36.56 -14.65 -11.31
CA VAL A 9 -36.25 -16.06 -11.66
C VAL A 9 -34.96 -16.14 -12.47
N GLY A 10 -34.19 -17.23 -12.36
CA GLY A 10 -32.97 -17.46 -13.16
C GLY A 10 -31.64 -17.24 -12.42
N VAL A 11 -31.65 -17.05 -11.09
CA VAL A 11 -30.43 -16.97 -10.27
C VAL A 11 -29.94 -18.35 -9.80
N GLU A 12 -30.75 -19.38 -9.97
CA GLU A 12 -30.50 -20.77 -9.58
C GLU A 12 -29.31 -21.43 -10.30
N ASN A 13 -28.76 -20.80 -11.34
CA ASN A 13 -27.61 -21.28 -12.12
C ASN A 13 -26.43 -20.29 -12.16
N LEU A 14 -26.42 -19.27 -11.29
CA LEU A 14 -25.24 -18.43 -11.10
C LEU A 14 -24.28 -19.12 -10.13
N GLU A 15 -23.68 -20.23 -10.56
CA GLU A 15 -22.55 -20.80 -9.83
C GLU A 15 -21.33 -19.87 -10.04
N PRO A 16 -20.69 -19.38 -8.96
CA PRO A 16 -19.46 -18.62 -9.10
C PRO A 16 -18.43 -19.51 -9.79
N SER A 17 -17.86 -19.04 -10.91
CA SER A 17 -16.79 -19.76 -11.60
C SER A 17 -15.57 -19.82 -10.69
N LEU A 18 -15.35 -20.99 -10.07
CA LEU A 18 -14.16 -21.24 -9.26
C LEU A 18 -12.88 -21.19 -10.12
N ASP A 19 -13.00 -21.45 -11.42
CA ASP A 19 -11.91 -21.35 -12.40
C ASP A 19 -11.48 -19.90 -12.68
N GLN A 20 -12.31 -18.91 -12.33
CA GLN A 20 -11.99 -17.48 -12.36
C GLN A 20 -11.74 -16.89 -10.97
N ALA A 21 -11.74 -17.72 -9.92
CA ALA A 21 -11.30 -17.27 -8.62
C ALA A 21 -9.84 -16.85 -8.73
N TYR A 22 -9.54 -15.61 -8.32
CA TYR A 22 -8.17 -15.12 -8.24
C TYR A 22 -7.42 -16.03 -7.26
N GLU A 23 -6.56 -16.92 -7.75
CA GLU A 23 -5.73 -17.73 -6.86
C GLU A 23 -4.78 -16.79 -6.10
N VAL A 24 -4.76 -16.93 -4.78
CA VAL A 24 -3.81 -16.23 -3.93
C VAL A 24 -2.45 -16.87 -4.16
N ALA A 25 -1.70 -16.35 -5.12
CA ALA A 25 -0.31 -16.75 -5.33
C ALA A 25 0.53 -16.27 -4.13
N ALA A 26 1.18 -17.20 -3.44
CA ALA A 26 2.17 -16.87 -2.43
C ALA A 26 3.34 -16.13 -3.09
N ILE A 27 3.67 -14.93 -2.60
CA ILE A 27 4.87 -14.21 -3.04
C ILE A 27 6.09 -14.90 -2.43
N ASP A 28 7.01 -15.37 -3.27
CA ASP A 28 8.34 -15.80 -2.83
C ASP A 28 9.22 -14.56 -2.56
N ALA A 29 9.36 -14.23 -1.27
CA ALA A 29 10.16 -13.10 -0.81
C ALA A 29 11.58 -13.50 -0.38
N SER A 30 12.04 -14.72 -0.68
CA SER A 30 13.35 -15.22 -0.22
C SER A 30 14.54 -14.49 -0.83
N THR A 31 14.43 -14.05 -2.08
CA THR A 31 15.49 -13.32 -2.80
C THR A 31 15.25 -11.81 -2.83
N ASN A 32 14.00 -11.37 -2.68
CA ASN A 32 13.59 -9.96 -2.69
C ASN A 32 12.64 -9.73 -1.51
N PRO A 33 13.17 -9.58 -0.29
CA PRO A 33 12.37 -9.33 0.89
C PRO A 33 11.54 -8.06 0.72
N LEU A 34 10.23 -8.19 0.94
CA LEU A 34 9.28 -7.07 0.85
C LEU A 34 9.49 -6.04 1.98
N VAL A 35 10.10 -6.47 3.08
CA VAL A 35 10.43 -5.63 4.23
C VAL A 35 11.88 -5.90 4.61
N VAL A 36 12.66 -4.83 4.68
CA VAL A 36 14.08 -4.88 5.07
C VAL A 36 14.33 -3.88 6.19
N LEU A 37 15.30 -4.20 7.05
CA LEU A 37 15.81 -3.24 8.01
C LEU A 37 16.62 -2.17 7.28
N ASP A 38 16.56 -0.93 7.78
CA ASP A 38 17.26 0.21 7.18
C ASP A 38 18.78 0.00 7.11
N SER A 39 19.34 -0.71 8.10
CA SER A 39 20.75 -1.05 8.21
C SER A 39 21.20 -2.18 7.27
N SER A 40 20.29 -2.81 6.52
CA SER A 40 20.64 -3.90 5.63
C SER A 40 21.19 -3.39 4.30
N SER A 41 22.13 -4.13 3.70
CA SER A 41 22.67 -3.82 2.37
C SER A 41 21.60 -3.88 1.27
N MET A 42 20.49 -4.58 1.52
CA MET A 42 19.36 -4.69 0.60
C MET A 42 18.47 -3.44 0.59
N ALA A 43 18.60 -2.56 1.59
CA ALA A 43 17.81 -1.34 1.68
C ALA A 43 18.09 -0.34 0.54
N GLY A 44 19.18 -0.50 -0.21
CA GLY A 44 19.59 0.37 -1.32
C GLY A 44 19.12 -0.03 -2.72
N ALA A 45 18.39 -1.14 -2.90
CA ALA A 45 18.07 -1.68 -4.22
C ALA A 45 16.56 -1.61 -4.56
N GLY A 46 16.22 -1.15 -5.78
CA GLY A 46 14.87 -1.22 -6.36
C GLY A 46 13.93 -0.05 -5.99
N SER A 47 12.65 -0.18 -6.38
CA SER A 47 11.57 0.74 -5.94
C SER A 47 11.15 0.40 -4.52
N ARG A 48 11.17 1.37 -3.60
CA ARG A 48 10.99 1.12 -2.17
C ARG A 48 9.77 1.83 -1.61
N ILE A 49 9.15 1.22 -0.59
CA ILE A 49 8.23 1.91 0.31
C ILE A 49 8.95 2.10 1.64
N ILE A 50 9.38 3.32 1.91
CA ILE A 50 10.14 3.69 3.10
C ILE A 50 9.15 4.22 4.13
N VAL A 51 8.98 3.51 5.25
CA VAL A 51 8.11 3.94 6.34
C VAL A 51 8.94 4.43 7.51
N GLY A 52 8.65 5.64 7.98
CA GLY A 52 9.33 6.27 9.10
C GLY A 52 10.09 7.53 8.72
N GLY A 53 10.39 8.34 9.72
CA GLY A 53 11.08 9.62 9.56
C GLY A 53 12.59 9.54 9.58
N PRO A 54 13.28 10.61 9.17
CA PRO A 54 14.74 10.68 9.07
C PRO A 54 15.45 10.49 10.41
N MET A 55 14.75 10.69 11.54
CA MET A 55 15.30 10.52 12.88
C MET A 55 15.52 9.04 13.27
N VAL A 56 14.77 8.12 12.67
CA VAL A 56 14.76 6.68 13.04
C VAL A 56 15.04 5.76 11.85
N ASN A 57 15.05 6.30 10.64
CA ASN A 57 15.30 5.56 9.41
C ASN A 57 16.35 6.32 8.57
N THR A 58 17.54 5.74 8.49
CA THR A 58 18.69 6.34 7.79
C THR A 58 18.44 6.50 6.29
N VAL A 59 17.69 5.56 5.68
CA VAL A 59 17.28 5.65 4.28
C VAL A 59 16.30 6.80 4.07
N ALA A 60 15.38 7.02 5.01
CA ALA A 60 14.48 8.18 4.96
C ALA A 60 15.25 9.50 5.07
N ALA A 61 16.32 9.56 5.88
CA ALA A 61 17.18 10.74 6.00
C ALA A 61 17.93 11.08 4.70
N GLU A 62 18.40 10.06 3.99
CA GLU A 62 19.05 10.23 2.69
C GLU A 62 18.06 10.74 1.64
N VAL A 63 16.90 10.08 1.52
CA VAL A 63 15.89 10.38 0.49
C VAL A 63 15.17 11.71 0.73
N LEU A 64 14.93 12.07 2.00
CA LEU A 64 14.27 13.32 2.39
C LEU A 64 15.26 14.45 2.70
N SER A 65 16.54 14.34 2.34
CA SER A 65 17.53 15.37 2.58
C SER A 65 17.04 16.74 2.09
N GLY A 66 16.94 17.71 3.01
CA GLY A 66 16.39 19.05 2.73
C GLY A 66 14.87 19.20 2.84
N THR A 67 14.13 18.16 3.23
CA THR A 67 12.69 18.24 3.55
C THR A 67 12.49 18.38 5.06
N THR A 68 11.81 19.44 5.51
CA THR A 68 11.42 19.61 6.91
C THR A 68 10.04 19.00 7.15
N ILE A 69 9.90 18.21 8.21
CA ILE A 69 8.63 17.62 8.65
C ILE A 69 8.23 18.33 9.94
N ASN A 70 7.09 19.01 9.93
CA ASN A 70 6.61 19.77 11.07
C ASN A 70 5.69 18.91 11.96
N PRO A 71 5.50 19.29 13.24
CA PRO A 71 4.48 18.67 14.09
C PRO A 71 3.09 18.66 13.43
N GLY A 72 2.48 17.48 13.36
CA GLY A 72 1.17 17.27 12.72
C GLY A 72 1.23 16.97 11.22
N ASP A 73 2.41 17.04 10.59
CA ASP A 73 2.58 16.59 9.21
C ASP A 73 2.53 15.06 9.15
N SER A 74 1.68 14.54 8.27
CA SER A 74 1.67 13.15 7.84
C SER A 74 1.60 13.14 6.31
N MET A 75 2.59 12.54 5.67
CA MET A 75 2.73 12.62 4.21
C MET A 75 3.16 11.30 3.59
N VAL A 76 2.66 11.07 2.38
CA VAL A 76 3.18 10.08 1.45
C VAL A 76 3.78 10.86 0.29
N LYS A 77 5.09 10.73 0.07
CA LYS A 77 5.83 11.47 -0.96
C LYS A 77 6.55 10.52 -1.88
N VAL A 78 6.47 10.76 -3.18
CA VAL A 78 7.29 10.05 -4.16
C VAL A 78 8.59 10.82 -4.36
N VAL A 79 9.73 10.15 -4.22
CA VAL A 79 11.08 10.70 -4.47
C VAL A 79 11.82 9.74 -5.39
N GLY A 80 11.94 10.08 -6.66
CA GLY A 80 12.49 9.16 -7.66
C GLY A 80 11.63 7.91 -7.80
N SER A 81 12.22 6.73 -7.57
CA SER A 81 11.53 5.43 -7.54
C SER A 81 10.97 5.05 -6.17
N ASP A 82 11.15 5.90 -5.16
CA ASP A 82 10.77 5.60 -3.78
C ASP A 82 9.46 6.27 -3.39
N ILE A 83 8.68 5.58 -2.59
CA ILE A 83 7.51 6.11 -1.88
C ILE A 83 7.89 6.22 -0.41
N VAL A 84 7.94 7.44 0.11
CA VAL A 84 8.26 7.72 1.51
C VAL A 84 6.98 8.03 2.27
N VAL A 85 6.75 7.29 3.35
CA VAL A 85 5.61 7.43 4.25
C VAL A 85 6.14 7.89 5.60
N VAL A 86 5.79 9.11 5.98
CA VAL A 86 6.34 9.72 7.19
C VAL A 86 5.31 10.58 7.91
N GLY A 87 5.31 10.49 9.23
CA GLY A 87 4.64 11.43 10.10
C GLY A 87 5.59 11.97 11.17
N TYR A 88 5.20 13.07 11.82
CA TYR A 88 5.98 13.65 12.91
C TYR A 88 6.13 12.70 14.10
N SER A 89 5.05 12.00 14.48
CA SER A 89 5.08 10.92 15.47
C SER A 89 4.96 9.53 14.82
N ALA A 90 5.25 8.49 15.60
CA ALA A 90 4.98 7.11 15.20
C ALA A 90 3.49 6.90 14.87
N SER A 91 2.59 7.51 15.66
CA SER A 91 1.15 7.46 15.43
C SER A 91 0.76 8.09 14.09
N ASP A 92 1.33 9.26 13.77
CA ASP A 92 1.08 9.95 12.51
C ASP A 92 1.62 9.15 11.31
N THR A 93 2.79 8.52 11.49
CA THR A 93 3.38 7.63 10.49
C THR A 93 2.48 6.42 10.24
N THR A 94 1.95 5.79 11.30
CA THR A 94 0.97 4.70 11.19
C THR A 94 -0.30 5.17 10.48
N GLY A 95 -0.78 6.38 10.79
CA GLY A 95 -1.92 6.99 10.10
C GLY A 95 -1.69 7.14 8.60
N ALA A 96 -0.55 7.71 8.20
CA ALA A 96 -0.16 7.85 6.80
C ALA A 96 -0.02 6.50 6.08
N ALA A 97 0.60 5.51 6.74
CA ALA A 97 0.76 4.16 6.21
C ALA A 97 -0.60 3.48 5.98
N ASN A 98 -1.49 3.55 6.95
CA ASN A 98 -2.84 2.99 6.83
C ASN A 98 -3.65 3.68 5.71
N ALA A 99 -3.50 4.99 5.55
CA ALA A 99 -4.12 5.73 4.45
C ALA A 99 -3.61 5.26 3.08
N LEU A 100 -2.28 5.07 2.94
CA LEU A 100 -1.68 4.53 1.72
C LEU A 100 -2.16 3.12 1.43
N ILE A 101 -2.14 2.22 2.42
CA ILE A 101 -2.62 0.84 2.28
C ILE A 101 -4.08 0.82 1.85
N LYS A 102 -4.93 1.65 2.48
CA LYS A 102 -6.35 1.76 2.12
C LYS A 102 -6.53 2.23 0.68
N TRP A 103 -5.76 3.24 0.26
CA TRP A 103 -5.81 3.72 -1.12
C TRP A 103 -5.38 2.64 -2.12
N LEU A 104 -4.27 1.93 -1.86
CA LEU A 104 -3.79 0.83 -2.70
C LEU A 104 -4.82 -0.30 -2.79
N ALA A 105 -5.42 -0.68 -1.65
CA ALA A 105 -6.45 -1.71 -1.61
C ALA A 105 -7.69 -1.33 -2.44
N SER A 106 -8.12 -0.07 -2.39
CA SER A 106 -9.25 0.43 -3.18
C SER A 106 -8.92 0.62 -4.67
N ASN A 107 -7.65 0.85 -5.02
CA ASN A 107 -7.24 1.18 -6.38
C ASN A 107 -6.45 0.06 -7.08
N ARG A 108 -6.30 -1.11 -6.46
CA ARG A 108 -5.52 -2.26 -6.98
C ARG A 108 -5.76 -2.61 -8.45
N ASN A 109 -7.00 -2.45 -8.94
CA ASN A 109 -7.37 -2.78 -10.33
C ASN A 109 -7.19 -1.60 -11.30
N ASN A 110 -6.90 -0.40 -10.80
CA ASN A 110 -6.73 0.82 -11.59
C ASN A 110 -5.26 1.16 -11.88
N VAL A 111 -4.30 0.36 -11.37
CA VAL A 111 -2.85 0.62 -11.50
C VAL A 111 -2.21 -0.13 -12.68
N VAL A 112 -2.99 -0.86 -13.48
CA VAL A 112 -2.49 -1.50 -14.70
C VAL A 112 -2.76 -0.59 -15.90
N ARG A 113 -1.72 0.09 -16.38
CA ARG A 113 -1.64 0.65 -17.73
C ARG A 113 -0.25 0.48 -18.29
#